data_AF-A0A2U2ACG0-F1
#
_entry.id   AF-A0A2U2ACG0-F1
#
_cell.length_a   1.000
_cell.length_b   1.000
_cell.length_c   1.000
_cell.angle_alpha   90.00
_cell.angle_beta   90.00
_cell.angle_gamma   90.00
#
_symmetry.space_group_name_H-M   'P 1'
#
loop_
_entity.id
_entity.type
_entity.pdbx_description
1 polymer ?
#
loop_
_entity_poly.entity_id
_entity_poly.type
_entity_poly.pdbx_seq_one_letter_code
_entity_poly.pdbx_strand_id
1 'polypeptide(L)'
;MAIPKTKKYVFVGAVDAGKTSIFNALKGDFELARKTQAVDYNLAGGIDTPGEFFSHPHLYKAMISTTTEAEIIIYVHAADDEVCRLPRGILEIYNHKTIITVITKVDLPNIDLPKVRQILRECGLPEPYFEMNTQNPEDIARFRSYLESLGAVIE
;
A
#
# COMPACT_ATOMS: atom_id res chain seq x y z
N MET A 1 -15.97 -11.62 -26.78
CA MET A 1 -14.67 -11.73 -26.10
C MET A 1 -14.64 -10.63 -25.05
N ALA A 2 -14.69 -10.97 -23.76
CA ALA A 2 -14.64 -9.94 -22.71
C ALA A 2 -13.23 -9.35 -22.68
N ILE A 3 -13.12 -8.03 -22.78
CA ILE A 3 -11.86 -7.33 -22.52
C ILE A 3 -11.53 -7.62 -21.03
N PRO A 4 -10.34 -8.15 -20.69
CA PRO A 4 -9.99 -8.34 -19.29
C PRO A 4 -10.09 -7.00 -18.57
N LYS A 5 -10.92 -6.96 -17.52
CA LYS A 5 -11.16 -5.74 -16.76
C LYS A 5 -9.90 -5.39 -15.97
N THR A 6 -9.31 -4.23 -16.24
CA THR A 6 -8.18 -3.68 -15.49
C THR A 6 -8.54 -3.54 -14.01
N LYS A 7 -7.72 -4.11 -13.12
CA LYS A 7 -7.95 -4.01 -11.67
C LYS A 7 -7.40 -2.71 -11.13
N LYS A 8 -8.26 -1.92 -10.48
CA LYS A 8 -7.86 -0.72 -9.73
C LYS A 8 -7.19 -1.11 -8.42
N TYR A 9 -6.17 -0.36 -8.03
CA TYR A 9 -5.46 -0.55 -6.77
C TYR A 9 -5.38 0.74 -5.96
N VAL A 10 -5.27 0.62 -4.64
CA VAL A 10 -5.16 1.75 -3.73
C VAL A 10 -4.12 1.47 -2.66
N PHE A 11 -3.31 2.48 -2.36
CA PHE A 11 -2.39 2.43 -1.22
C PHE A 11 -3.08 2.95 0.03
N VAL A 12 -2.99 2.19 1.12
CA VAL A 12 -3.50 2.57 2.45
C VAL A 12 -2.43 2.30 3.50
N GLY A 13 -2.42 3.08 4.58
CA GLY A 13 -1.39 2.98 5.63
C GLY A 13 -1.11 4.34 6.28
N ALA A 14 -0.36 4.32 7.37
CA ALA A 14 -0.07 5.51 8.18
C ALA A 14 0.63 6.63 7.37
N VAL A 15 0.59 7.84 7.90
CA VAL A 15 1.44 8.94 7.38
C VAL A 15 2.91 8.48 7.42
N ASP A 16 3.68 8.84 6.40
CA ASP A 16 5.10 8.49 6.28
C ASP A 16 5.41 6.98 6.10
N ALA A 17 4.39 6.15 5.83
CA ALA A 17 4.59 4.73 5.54
C ALA A 17 5.20 4.44 4.15
N GLY A 18 5.51 5.45 3.33
CA GLY A 18 6.10 5.25 1.99
C GLY A 18 5.11 5.02 0.84
N LYS A 19 3.80 5.25 1.03
CA LYS A 19 2.76 5.11 -0.01
C LYS A 19 3.08 5.89 -1.29
N THR A 20 3.27 7.21 -1.16
CA THR A 20 3.59 8.11 -2.27
C THR A 20 4.92 7.76 -2.92
N SER A 21 5.92 7.34 -2.14
CA SER A 21 7.21 6.90 -2.66
C SER A 21 7.07 5.66 -3.55
N ILE A 22 6.30 4.65 -3.14
CA ILE A 22 6.01 3.48 -3.99
C ILE A 22 5.23 3.90 -5.22
N PHE A 23 4.21 4.73 -5.05
CA PHE A 23 3.34 5.18 -6.14
C PHE A 23 4.13 5.92 -7.24
N ASN A 24 5.05 6.79 -6.87
CA ASN A 24 5.93 7.49 -7.81
C ASN A 24 6.96 6.53 -8.43
N ALA A 25 7.59 5.68 -7.62
CA ALA A 25 8.61 4.76 -8.09
C ALA A 25 8.06 3.74 -9.11
N LEU A 26 6.79 3.32 -8.96
CA LEU A 26 6.11 2.48 -9.95
C LEU A 26 6.00 3.14 -11.34
N LYS A 27 6.00 4.49 -11.40
CA LYS A 27 6.01 5.30 -12.63
C LYS A 27 7.43 5.60 -13.13
N GLY A 28 8.45 5.07 -12.46
CA GLY A 28 9.86 5.38 -12.73
C GLY A 28 10.34 6.70 -12.11
N ASP A 29 9.54 7.34 -11.26
CA ASP A 29 9.94 8.54 -10.53
C ASP A 29 10.41 8.18 -9.12
N PHE A 30 11.72 8.27 -8.90
CA PHE A 30 12.36 7.96 -7.63
C PHE A 30 12.68 9.21 -6.80
N GLU A 31 12.21 10.40 -7.22
CA GLU A 31 12.42 11.62 -6.44
C GLU A 31 11.77 11.51 -5.04
N LEU A 32 12.35 12.23 -4.07
CA LEU A 32 11.83 12.28 -2.70
C LEU A 32 10.38 12.77 -2.70
N ALA A 33 9.48 11.87 -2.31
CA ALA A 33 8.06 12.16 -2.23
C ALA A 33 7.79 13.36 -1.32
N ARG A 34 7.16 14.40 -1.86
CA ARG A 34 6.60 15.49 -1.04
C ARG A 34 5.32 15.00 -0.38
N LYS A 35 5.08 15.44 0.86
CA LYS A 35 3.93 15.01 1.67
C LYS A 35 2.62 15.26 0.92
N THR A 36 1.89 14.19 0.58
CA THR A 36 0.58 14.28 -0.07
C THR A 36 -0.44 14.92 0.88
N GLN A 37 -1.14 15.97 0.43
CA GLN A 37 -2.19 16.67 1.19
C GLN A 37 -3.59 16.52 0.55
N ALA A 38 -3.69 15.82 -0.58
CA ALA A 38 -4.93 15.53 -1.31
C ALA A 38 -4.86 14.13 -1.95
N VAL A 39 -5.99 13.45 -2.16
CA VAL A 39 -6.02 12.16 -2.87
C VAL A 39 -5.49 12.39 -4.29
N ASP A 40 -4.43 11.67 -4.66
CA ASP A 40 -3.88 11.72 -6.01
C ASP A 40 -4.34 10.47 -6.78
N TYR A 41 -4.95 10.71 -7.94
CA TYR A 41 -5.50 9.67 -8.80
C TYR A 41 -4.58 9.52 -10.01
N ASN A 42 -4.06 8.31 -10.24
CA ASN A 42 -3.57 7.99 -11.57
C ASN A 42 -4.76 7.63 -12.47
N LEU A 43 -4.76 8.14 -13.71
CA LEU A 43 -5.66 7.78 -14.80
C LEU A 43 -5.69 6.25 -15.07
N ALA A 44 -4.61 5.54 -14.72
CA ALA A 44 -4.48 4.09 -14.82
C ALA A 44 -5.24 3.26 -13.75
N GLY A 45 -5.81 3.89 -12.72
CA GLY A 45 -6.56 3.20 -11.66
C GLY A 45 -5.81 2.97 -10.34
N GLY A 46 -4.63 3.57 -10.17
CA GLY A 46 -3.91 3.64 -8.89
C GLY A 46 -4.32 4.87 -8.08
N ILE A 47 -4.56 4.71 -6.77
CA ILE A 47 -4.95 5.80 -5.87
C ILE A 47 -3.92 5.94 -4.72
N ASP A 48 -3.27 7.10 -4.61
CA ASP A 48 -2.49 7.49 -3.42
C ASP A 48 -3.42 8.20 -2.43
N THR A 49 -3.48 7.69 -1.19
CA THR A 49 -4.39 8.23 -0.16
C THR A 49 -3.62 9.02 0.90
N PRO A 50 -4.18 10.14 1.41
CA PRO A 50 -3.62 10.82 2.57
C PRO A 50 -3.51 9.85 3.76
N GLY A 51 -2.32 9.77 4.37
CA GLY A 51 -2.11 8.88 5.52
C GLY A 51 -2.96 9.26 6.74
N GLU A 52 -3.47 10.50 6.78
CA GLU A 52 -4.42 11.00 7.77
C GLU A 52 -5.71 10.20 7.77
N PHE A 53 -6.14 9.67 6.62
CA PHE A 53 -7.34 8.82 6.51
C PHE A 53 -7.20 7.53 7.32
N PHE A 54 -5.96 7.03 7.46
CA PHE A 54 -5.63 5.86 8.25
C PHE A 54 -5.27 6.22 9.71
N SER A 55 -4.65 7.38 9.92
CA SER A 55 -4.12 7.79 11.22
C SER A 55 -5.18 8.40 12.14
N HIS A 56 -6.31 8.87 11.61
CA HIS A 56 -7.36 9.52 12.39
C HIS A 56 -8.72 8.79 12.25
N PRO A 57 -9.30 8.28 13.36
CA PRO A 57 -10.56 7.53 13.31
C PRO A 57 -11.74 8.24 12.65
N HIS A 58 -11.82 9.57 12.77
CA HIS A 58 -12.91 10.34 12.15
C HIS A 58 -12.86 10.37 10.62
N LEU A 59 -11.72 9.99 10.01
CA LEU A 59 -11.52 9.95 8.55
C LEU A 59 -11.67 8.55 7.95
N TYR A 60 -11.99 7.51 8.74
CA TYR A 60 -12.17 6.14 8.21
C TYR A 60 -13.26 6.03 7.16
N LYS A 61 -14.31 6.87 7.24
CA LYS A 61 -15.35 6.94 6.19
C LYS A 61 -14.78 7.41 4.85
N ALA A 62 -13.86 8.38 4.87
CA ALA A 62 -13.18 8.83 3.66
C ALA A 62 -12.31 7.71 3.08
N MET A 63 -11.54 7.01 3.93
CA MET A 63 -10.77 5.84 3.51
C MET A 63 -11.65 4.79 2.82
N ILE A 64 -12.73 4.34 3.49
CA ILE A 64 -13.64 3.31 2.95
C ILE A 64 -14.23 3.76 1.61
N SER A 65 -14.69 5.01 1.52
CA SER A 65 -15.21 5.58 0.28
C SER A 65 -14.17 5.54 -0.84
N THR A 66 -12.92 5.91 -0.57
CA THR A 66 -11.84 5.91 -1.58
C THR A 66 -11.47 4.49 -2.03
N THR A 67 -11.56 3.50 -1.15
CA THR A 67 -11.26 2.09 -1.50
C THR A 67 -12.40 1.35 -2.20
N THR A 68 -13.57 1.97 -2.35
CA THR A 68 -14.78 1.28 -2.83
C THR A 68 -14.59 0.69 -4.23
N GLU A 69 -14.00 1.45 -5.15
CA GLU A 69 -13.76 1.03 -6.54
C GLU A 69 -12.49 0.20 -6.74
N ALA A 70 -11.63 0.10 -5.71
CA ALA A 70 -10.40 -0.67 -5.79
C ALA A 70 -10.68 -2.17 -5.63
N GLU A 71 -10.01 -2.99 -6.45
CA GLU A 71 -10.06 -4.45 -6.37
C GLU A 71 -8.86 -4.99 -5.58
N ILE A 72 -7.77 -4.20 -5.53
CA ILE A 72 -6.55 -4.50 -4.80
C ILE A 72 -6.30 -3.40 -3.75
N ILE A 73 -6.18 -3.80 -2.48
CA ILE A 73 -5.78 -2.96 -1.37
C ILE A 73 -4.31 -3.24 -1.07
N ILE A 74 -3.46 -2.23 -1.21
CA ILE A 74 -2.04 -2.32 -0.85
C ILE A 74 -1.86 -1.63 0.49
N TYR A 75 -1.76 -2.44 1.56
CA TYR A 75 -1.42 -1.94 2.88
C TYR A 75 0.08 -1.71 2.98
N VAL A 76 0.48 -0.48 3.25
CA VAL A 76 1.88 -0.09 3.37
C VAL A 76 2.21 0.18 4.82
N HIS A 77 3.22 -0.53 5.31
CA HIS A 77 3.74 -0.43 6.66
C HIS A 77 5.22 -0.03 6.61
N ALA A 78 5.63 0.88 7.48
CA ALA A 78 7.04 1.27 7.60
C ALA A 78 7.75 0.28 8.53
N ALA A 79 8.95 -0.19 8.18
CA ALA A 79 9.66 -1.16 9.01
C ALA A 79 10.09 -0.60 10.38
N ASP A 80 10.23 0.72 10.49
CA ASP A 80 10.51 1.47 11.72
C ASP A 80 9.25 1.74 12.58
N ASP A 81 8.08 1.30 12.14
CA ASP A 81 6.82 1.46 12.87
C ASP A 81 6.45 0.19 13.63
N GLU A 82 6.53 0.26 14.96
CA GLU A 82 6.26 -0.89 15.84
C GLU A 82 4.76 -1.13 16.09
N VAL A 83 3.87 -0.33 15.49
CA VAL A 83 2.43 -0.43 15.74
C VAL A 83 1.67 -0.56 14.43
N CYS A 84 1.01 -1.70 14.24
CA CYS A 84 0.02 -1.84 13.20
C CYS A 84 -1.28 -1.12 13.61
N ARG A 85 -1.65 -0.06 12.89
CA ARG A 85 -2.81 0.80 13.19
C ARG A 85 -4.05 0.47 12.36
N LEU A 86 -4.22 -0.79 11.95
CA LEU A 86 -5.39 -1.23 11.19
C LEU A 86 -6.68 -0.94 11.97
N PRO A 87 -7.64 -0.20 11.37
CA PRO A 87 -8.94 -0.03 11.98
C PRO A 87 -9.62 -1.39 12.22
N ARG A 88 -10.23 -1.57 13.39
CA ARG A 88 -10.95 -2.82 13.71
C ARG A 88 -12.04 -3.09 12.67
N GLY A 89 -12.15 -4.35 12.23
CA GLY A 89 -13.15 -4.79 11.24
C GLY A 89 -12.85 -4.38 9.80
N ILE A 90 -11.79 -3.61 9.53
CA ILE A 90 -11.51 -3.13 8.16
C ILE A 90 -11.21 -4.27 7.18
N LEU A 91 -10.54 -5.33 7.65
CA LEU A 91 -10.24 -6.51 6.83
C LEU A 91 -11.51 -7.28 6.49
N GLU A 92 -12.54 -7.24 7.36
CA GLU A 92 -13.85 -7.84 7.08
C GLU A 92 -14.58 -7.05 5.98
N ILE A 93 -14.46 -5.72 5.98
CA ILE A 93 -14.99 -4.86 4.91
C ILE A 93 -14.29 -5.18 3.57
N TYR A 94 -13.00 -5.51 3.61
CA TYR A 94 -12.19 -5.80 2.42
C TYR A 94 -12.12 -7.29 2.06
N ASN A 95 -12.95 -8.15 2.64
CA ASN A 95 -12.90 -9.61 2.45
C ASN A 95 -13.08 -10.10 1.00
N HIS A 96 -13.69 -9.28 0.14
CA HIS A 96 -13.93 -9.54 -1.28
C HIS A 96 -12.87 -8.89 -2.19
N LYS A 97 -11.88 -8.21 -1.60
CA LYS A 97 -10.78 -7.53 -2.29
C LYS A 97 -9.48 -8.31 -2.08
N THR A 98 -8.53 -8.17 -3.01
CA THR A 98 -7.17 -8.69 -2.81
C THR A 98 -6.41 -7.75 -1.89
N ILE A 99 -5.88 -8.24 -0.77
CA ILE A 99 -5.07 -7.46 0.16
C ILE A 99 -3.60 -7.86 -0.01
N ILE A 100 -2.74 -6.88 -0.25
CA ILE A 100 -1.29 -7.05 -0.36
C ILE A 100 -0.64 -6.21 0.73
N THR A 101 0.35 -6.76 1.39
CA THR A 101 1.08 -6.08 2.46
C THR A 101 2.50 -5.75 1.97
N VAL A 102 2.87 -4.48 2.05
CA VAL A 102 4.22 -3.98 1.73
C VAL A 102 4.87 -3.45 2.99
N ILE A 103 6.09 -3.88 3.26
CA ILE A 103 6.96 -3.38 4.32
C ILE A 103 8.02 -2.51 3.66
N THR A 104 7.98 -1.21 3.91
CA THR A 104 8.92 -0.21 3.36
C THR A 104 10.03 0.11 4.34
N LYS A 105 11.04 0.88 3.90
CA LYS A 105 12.16 1.35 4.74
C LYS A 105 12.96 0.22 5.37
N VAL A 106 13.00 -0.94 4.72
CA VAL A 106 13.74 -2.13 5.19
C VAL A 106 15.26 -1.92 5.18
N ASP A 107 15.72 -0.87 4.51
CA ASP A 107 17.11 -0.41 4.41
C ASP A 107 17.57 0.43 5.61
N LEU A 108 16.66 0.85 6.50
CA LEU A 108 17.04 1.58 7.70
C LEU A 108 17.91 0.72 8.64
N PRO A 109 18.83 1.34 9.40
CA PRO A 109 19.63 0.61 10.38
C PRO A 109 18.74 0.10 11.53
N ASN A 110 19.11 -1.05 12.10
CA ASN A 110 18.48 -1.64 13.29
C ASN A 110 17.00 -2.03 13.13
N ILE A 111 16.54 -2.31 11.91
CA ILE A 111 15.20 -2.86 11.68
C ILE A 111 15.14 -4.33 12.12
N ASP A 112 14.17 -4.65 12.99
CA ASP A 112 13.81 -6.02 13.36
C ASP A 112 12.65 -6.51 12.49
N LEU A 113 12.97 -6.94 11.26
CA LEU A 113 11.98 -7.48 10.33
C LEU A 113 11.16 -8.63 10.92
N PRO A 114 11.74 -9.62 11.63
CA PRO A 114 10.95 -10.66 12.29
C PRO A 114 9.86 -10.10 13.23
N LYS A 115 10.17 -9.09 14.05
CA LYS A 115 9.19 -8.42 14.91
C LYS A 115 8.11 -7.70 14.10
N VAL A 116 8.48 -6.98 13.04
CA VAL A 116 7.52 -6.31 12.15
C VAL A 116 6.56 -7.31 11.50
N ARG A 117 7.07 -8.44 11.00
CA ARG A 117 6.24 -9.50 10.41
C ARG A 117 5.27 -10.09 11.43
N GLN A 118 5.71 -10.27 12.68
CA GLN A 118 4.85 -10.75 13.76
C GLN A 118 3.71 -9.77 14.04
N ILE A 119 4.00 -8.47 14.14
CA ILE A 119 2.99 -7.42 14.33
C ILE A 119 1.94 -7.45 13.21
N LEU A 120 2.36 -7.57 11.95
CA LEU A 120 1.45 -7.60 10.80
C LEU A 120 0.58 -8.86 10.79
N ARG A 121 1.16 -10.00 11.18
CA ARG A 121 0.43 -11.27 11.30
C ARG A 121 -0.63 -11.21 12.40
N GLU A 122 -0.29 -10.66 13.56
CA GLU A 122 -1.23 -10.44 14.66
C GLU A 122 -2.37 -9.49 14.30
N CYS A 123 -2.11 -8.56 13.37
CA CYS A 123 -3.11 -7.68 12.77
C CYS A 123 -4.03 -8.37 11.75
N GLY A 124 -3.76 -9.63 11.38
CA GLY A 124 -4.56 -10.39 10.41
C GLY A 124 -4.22 -10.10 8.95
N LEU A 125 -3.11 -9.42 8.66
CA LEU A 125 -2.68 -9.15 7.28
C LEU A 125 -2.11 -10.40 6.61
N PRO A 126 -2.55 -10.71 5.37
CA PRO A 126 -2.13 -11.93 4.69
C PRO A 126 -0.67 -11.85 4.21
N GLU A 127 0.02 -12.98 4.29
CA GLU A 127 1.29 -13.22 3.59
C GLU A 127 1.02 -13.54 2.08
N PRO A 128 2.00 -13.33 1.19
CA PRO A 128 3.37 -12.87 1.45
C PRO A 128 3.47 -11.36 1.73
N TYR A 129 4.48 -10.97 2.51
CA TYR A 129 4.83 -9.57 2.73
C TYR A 129 5.92 -9.14 1.75
N PHE A 130 5.71 -8.02 1.07
CA PHE A 130 6.69 -7.42 0.17
C PHE A 130 7.61 -6.50 0.95
N GLU A 131 8.77 -7.01 1.34
CA GLU A 131 9.84 -6.23 1.93
C GLU A 131 10.54 -5.42 0.82
N MET A 132 10.58 -4.09 0.95
CA MET A 132 10.98 -3.20 -0.14
C MET A 132 11.77 -1.98 0.37
N ASN A 133 12.86 -1.67 -0.32
CA ASN A 133 13.40 -0.32 -0.36
C ASN A 133 12.78 0.41 -1.56
N THR A 134 12.05 1.49 -1.32
CA THR A 134 11.36 2.24 -2.39
C THR A 134 12.33 2.95 -3.36
N GLN A 135 13.59 3.08 -2.97
CA GLN A 135 14.68 3.63 -3.78
C GLN A 135 15.45 2.53 -4.54
N ASN A 136 15.12 1.25 -4.34
CA ASN A 136 15.73 0.14 -5.06
C ASN A 136 14.89 -0.24 -6.29
N PRO A 137 15.39 -0.06 -7.53
CA PRO A 137 14.64 -0.39 -8.74
C PRO A 137 14.25 -1.87 -8.86
N GLU A 138 15.03 -2.79 -8.31
CA GLU A 138 14.75 -4.23 -8.39
C GLU A 138 13.53 -4.61 -7.52
N ASP A 139 13.42 -4.02 -6.32
CA ASP A 139 12.27 -4.22 -5.45
C ASP A 139 10.99 -3.67 -6.09
N ILE A 140 11.08 -2.48 -6.70
CA ILE A 140 9.97 -1.85 -7.43
C ILE A 140 9.57 -2.69 -8.65
N ALA A 141 10.54 -3.19 -9.44
CA ALA A 141 10.28 -4.04 -10.59
C ALA A 141 9.59 -5.34 -10.19
N ARG A 142 10.07 -6.01 -9.13
CA ARG A 142 9.44 -7.23 -8.57
C ARG A 142 8.00 -6.96 -8.15
N PHE A 143 7.76 -5.84 -7.47
CA PHE A 143 6.42 -5.46 -7.01
C PHE A 143 5.49 -5.11 -8.18
N ARG A 144 5.99 -4.36 -9.18
CA ARG A 144 5.27 -4.05 -10.42
C ARG A 144 4.83 -5.31 -11.15
N SER A 145 5.75 -6.23 -11.41
CA SER A 145 5.43 -7.50 -12.08
C SER A 145 4.39 -8.33 -11.31
N TYR A 146 4.43 -8.29 -9.97
CA TYR A 146 3.42 -8.94 -9.15
C TYR A 146 2.04 -8.29 -9.33
N LEU A 147 1.94 -6.96 -9.23
CA LEU A 147 0.68 -6.24 -9.45
C LEU A 147 0.12 -6.49 -10.86
N GLU A 148 0.96 -6.46 -11.89
CA GLU A 148 0.59 -6.76 -13.27
C GLU A 148 0.08 -8.20 -13.43
N SER A 149 0.70 -9.17 -12.75
CA SER A 149 0.23 -10.57 -12.75
C SER A 149 -1.16 -10.75 -12.13
N LEU A 150 -1.59 -9.81 -11.26
CA LEU A 150 -2.92 -9.77 -10.67
C LEU A 150 -3.95 -9.06 -11.56
N GLY A 151 -3.52 -8.45 -12.67
CA GLY A 151 -4.35 -7.69 -13.61
C GLY A 151 -4.41 -6.18 -13.32
N ALA A 152 -3.53 -5.64 -12.47
CA ALA A 152 -3.37 -4.20 -12.34
C ALA A 152 -2.62 -3.62 -13.54
N VAL A 153 -2.99 -2.42 -13.98
CA VAL A 153 -2.22 -1.68 -14.98
C VAL A 153 -1.44 -0.58 -14.26
N ILE A 154 -0.13 -0.62 -14.40
CA ILE A 154 0.80 0.38 -13.88
C ILE A 154 1.26 1.19 -15.10
N GLU A 155 0.81 2.44 -15.22
CA GLU A 155 1.34 3.40 -16.21
C GLU A 155 2.60 4.07 -15.67
#